data_AF-A0A3B8ZKZ7-F1
#
_entry.id   AF-A0A3B8ZKZ7-F1
#
_cell.length_a   1.000
_cell.length_b   1.000
_cell.length_c   1.000
_cell.angle_alpha   90.00
_cell.angle_beta   90.00
_cell.angle_gamma   90.00
#
_symmetry.space_group_name_H-M   'P 1'
#
loop_
_entity.id
_entity.type
_entity.pdbx_description
1 polymer ?
#
loop_
_entity_poly.entity_id
_entity_poly.type
_entity_poly.pdbx_seq_one_letter_code
_entity_poly.pdbx_strand_id
1 'polypeptide(L)' 'DKPHELHKNYFFRCSRDVVQPVSDGFTHVQAMNTCHLAAIASRLNRVIRWDPKSEKIIGDDQAASFFAREARKGYEINRV' A
#
# COMPACT_ATOMS: atom_id res chain seq x y z
N ASP A 1 18.09 8.04 -24.82
CA ASP A 1 16.76 8.43 -24.30
C ASP A 1 15.71 7.38 -24.60
N LYS A 2 14.86 7.05 -23.62
CA LYS A 2 13.69 6.18 -23.86
C LYS A 2 12.58 7.02 -24.50
N PRO A 3 11.89 6.54 -25.55
CA PRO A 3 10.77 7.26 -26.14
C PRO A 3 9.64 7.42 -25.11
N HIS A 4 8.99 8.59 -25.13
CA HIS A 4 7.77 8.80 -24.35
C HIS A 4 6.68 7.83 -24.82
N GLU A 5 6.13 7.07 -23.88
CA GLU A 5 5.08 6.08 -24.11
C GLU A 5 3.93 6.35 -23.13
N LEU A 6 2.69 6.17 -23.58
CA LEU A 6 1.52 6.30 -22.70
C LEU A 6 1.57 5.22 -21.61
N HIS A 7 1.24 5.59 -20.36
CA HIS A 7 1.34 4.71 -19.18
C HIS A 7 0.71 3.31 -19.38
N LYS A 8 -0.48 3.25 -20.00
CA LYS A 8 -1.18 1.98 -20.27
C LYS A 8 -0.42 1.12 -21.29
N ASN A 9 0.07 1.70 -22.37
CA ASN A 9 0.82 0.99 -23.41
C ASN A 9 2.13 0.44 -22.83
N TYR A 10 2.82 1.26 -22.03
CA TYR A 10 4.01 0.86 -21.30
C TYR A 10 3.74 -0.33 -20.37
N PHE A 11 2.65 -0.30 -19.61
CA PHE A 11 2.26 -1.41 -18.73
C PHE A 11 2.00 -2.71 -19.49
N PHE A 12 1.27 -2.66 -20.62
CA PHE A 12 1.02 -3.85 -21.45
C PHE A 12 2.31 -4.40 -22.07
N ARG A 13 3.21 -3.53 -22.50
CA ARG A 13 4.53 -3.93 -22.98
C ARG A 13 5.36 -4.61 -21.90
N CYS A 14 5.46 -4.00 -20.71
CA CYS A 14 6.09 -4.61 -19.54
C CYS A 14 5.53 -5.99 -19.21
N SER A 15 4.21 -6.15 -19.30
CA SER A 15 3.54 -7.44 -19.05
C SER A 15 3.90 -8.50 -20.10
N ARG A 16 3.90 -8.13 -21.38
CA ARG A 16 4.27 -9.02 -22.49
C ARG A 16 5.74 -9.42 -22.43
N ASP A 17 6.60 -8.45 -22.16
CA ASP A 17 8.06 -8.61 -22.22
C ASP A 17 8.64 -9.10 -20.88
N VAL A 18 7.79 -9.28 -19.85
CA VAL A 18 8.15 -9.69 -18.48
C VAL A 18 9.22 -8.76 -17.88
N VAL A 19 8.94 -7.46 -17.94
CA VAL A 19 9.80 -6.40 -17.39
C VAL A 19 9.04 -5.66 -16.31
N GLN A 20 9.69 -5.35 -15.18
CA GLN A 20 9.08 -4.56 -14.11
C GLN A 20 8.68 -3.16 -14.63
N PRO A 21 7.42 -2.74 -14.44
CA PRO A 21 7.01 -1.40 -14.81
C PRO A 21 7.60 -0.34 -13.87
N VAL A 22 7.77 0.90 -14.36
CA VAL A 22 8.16 2.06 -13.53
C VAL A 22 7.22 2.27 -12.34
N SER A 23 5.92 1.98 -12.51
CA SER A 23 4.94 1.97 -11.43
C SER A 23 4.77 0.55 -10.92
N ASP A 24 5.77 0.04 -10.20
CA ASP A 24 5.73 -1.29 -9.61
C ASP A 24 4.77 -1.35 -8.40
N GLY A 25 4.41 -2.57 -8.01
CA GLY A 25 3.47 -2.79 -6.90
C GLY A 25 4.04 -2.39 -5.54
N PHE A 26 5.34 -2.57 -5.31
CA PHE A 26 5.94 -2.34 -3.99
C PHE A 26 5.99 -0.84 -3.65
N THR A 27 6.49 -0.03 -4.59
CA THR A 27 6.52 1.43 -4.40
C THR A 27 5.11 2.00 -4.30
N HIS A 28 4.16 1.42 -5.04
CA HIS A 28 2.75 1.80 -4.94
C HIS A 28 2.13 1.47 -3.57
N VAL A 29 2.38 0.28 -3.01
CA VAL A 29 1.91 -0.09 -1.66
C VAL A 29 2.48 0.86 -0.61
N GLN A 30 3.76 1.21 -0.70
CA GLN A 30 4.37 2.19 0.21
C GLN A 30 3.72 3.56 0.11
N ALA A 31 3.44 4.04 -1.11
CA ALA A 31 2.72 5.29 -1.32
C ALA A 31 1.31 5.22 -0.72
N MET A 32 0.59 4.12 -0.94
CA MET A 32 -0.77 3.92 -0.42
C MET A 32 -0.81 3.83 1.11
N ASN A 33 0.21 3.24 1.74
CA ASN A 33 0.37 3.25 3.20
C ASN A 33 0.38 4.67 3.75
N THR A 34 1.02 5.64 3.07
CA THR A 34 1.00 7.04 3.53
C THR A 34 -0.40 7.66 3.50
N CYS A 35 -1.20 7.38 2.48
CA CYS A 35 -2.59 7.84 2.39
C CYS A 35 -3.44 7.29 3.52
N HIS A 36 -3.28 6.00 3.85
CA HIS A 36 -4.00 5.37 4.96
C HIS A 36 -3.55 5.89 6.33
N LEU A 37 -2.24 6.08 6.55
CA LEU A 37 -1.72 6.67 7.78
C LEU A 37 -2.25 8.09 7.99
N ALA A 38 -2.34 8.91 6.93
CA ALA A 38 -2.93 10.24 6.99
C ALA A 38 -4.42 10.19 7.39
N ALA A 39 -5.19 9.24 6.83
CA ALA A 39 -6.59 9.05 7.18
C ALA A 39 -6.77 8.62 8.65
N ILE A 40 -5.91 7.72 9.15
CA ILE A 40 -5.93 7.29 10.56
C ILE A 40 -5.57 8.45 11.49
N ALA A 41 -4.50 9.20 11.17
CA ALA A 41 -4.08 10.36 11.93
C ALA A 41 -5.17 11.43 12.02
N SER A 42 -5.84 11.72 10.88
CA SER A 42 -6.97 12.65 10.83
C SER A 42 -8.16 12.17 11.65
N ARG A 43 -8.50 10.88 11.57
CA ARG A 43 -9.64 10.30 12.30
C ARG A 43 -9.44 10.27 13.81
N LEU A 44 -8.23 9.96 14.28
CA LEU A 44 -7.90 9.91 15.70
C LEU A 44 -7.40 11.25 16.26
N ASN A 45 -7.25 12.26 15.39
CA ASN A 45 -6.76 13.59 15.70
C ASN A 45 -5.42 13.59 16.48
N ARG A 46 -4.46 12.77 16.02
CA ARG A 46 -3.12 12.68 16.61
C ARG A 46 -2.06 12.26 15.61
N VAL A 47 -0.80 12.53 15.95
CA VAL A 47 0.36 12.08 15.16
C VAL A 47 0.54 10.57 15.32
N ILE A 48 0.69 9.86 14.20
CA ILE A 48 0.96 8.42 14.17
C ILE A 48 2.45 8.19 13.91
N ARG A 49 3.08 7.34 14.73
CA ARG A 49 4.47 6.89 14.50
C ARG A 49 4.46 5.60 13.68
N TRP A 50 5.15 5.62 12.55
CA TRP A 50 5.24 4.52 11.60
C TRP A 50 6.68 4.03 11.45
N ASP A 51 6.89 2.72 11.51
CA ASP A 51 8.14 2.08 11.11
C ASP A 51 8.00 1.54 9.67
N PRO A 52 8.65 2.16 8.67
CA PRO A 52 8.56 1.72 7.28
C PRO A 52 9.29 0.41 7.00
N LYS A 53 10.15 -0.08 7.90
CA LYS A 53 10.85 -1.35 7.71
C LYS A 53 9.97 -2.54 8.10
N SER A 54 9.31 -2.46 9.26
CA SER A 54 8.40 -3.51 9.72
C SER A 54 6.96 -3.31 9.27
N GLU A 55 6.66 -2.17 8.64
CA GLU A 55 5.33 -1.74 8.23
C GLU A 55 4.32 -1.74 9.39
N LYS A 56 4.70 -1.13 10.52
CA LYS A 56 3.89 -1.08 11.74
C LYS A 56 3.72 0.32 12.31
N ILE A 57 2.54 0.54 12.88
CA ILE A 57 2.30 1.66 13.79
C ILE A 57 2.90 1.31 15.16
N ILE A 58 3.70 2.20 15.73
CA ILE A 58 4.48 1.95 16.95
C ILE A 58 3.86 2.69 18.14
N GLY A 59 3.56 1.94 19.21
CA GLY A 59 3.10 2.50 20.49
C GLY A 59 1.66 3.03 20.48
N ASP A 60 0.85 2.62 19.50
CA ASP A 60 -0.56 3.05 19.37
C ASP A 60 -1.43 1.87 18.90
N ASP A 61 -1.85 1.04 19.86
CA ASP A 61 -2.64 -0.18 19.60
C ASP A 61 -3.99 0.13 18.96
N GLN A 62 -4.60 1.26 19.33
CA GLN A 62 -5.86 1.68 18.75
C GLN A 62 -5.68 2.01 17.27
N ALA A 63 -4.66 2.78 16.88
CA ALA A 63 -4.39 3.07 15.48
C ALA A 63 -3.96 1.81 14.71
N ALA A 64 -3.14 0.94 15.32
CA ALA A 64 -2.73 -0.32 14.73
C ALA A 64 -3.92 -1.25 14.40
N SER A 65 -5.01 -1.17 15.18
CA SER A 65 -6.24 -1.93 14.90
C SER A 65 -6.94 -1.57 13.57
N PHE A 66 -6.61 -0.43 12.96
CA PHE A 66 -7.19 0.01 11.68
C PHE A 66 -6.51 -0.63 10.47
N PHE A 67 -5.39 -1.34 10.67
CA PHE A 67 -4.63 -1.98 9.58
C PHE A 67 -5.44 -3.07 8.87
N ALA A 68 -6.26 -3.80 9.62
CA ALA A 68 -7.13 -4.83 9.06
C ALA A 68 -8.39 -4.97 9.91
N ARG A 69 -9.47 -5.43 9.27
CA ARG A 69 -10.71 -5.82 9.94
C ARG A 69 -10.85 -7.33 9.94
N GLU A 70 -11.58 -7.86 10.91
CA GLU A 70 -11.98 -9.25 10.88
C GLU A 70 -12.78 -9.54 9.59
N ALA A 71 -12.41 -10.62 8.92
CA ALA A 71 -13.15 -11.08 7.75
C ALA A 71 -14.55 -11.51 8.15
N ARG A 72 -15.53 -11.33 7.25
CA ARG A 72 -16.89 -11.80 7.52
C ARG A 72 -16.89 -13.33 7.54
N LYS A 73 -17.63 -13.93 8.46
CA LYS A 73 -17.80 -15.39 8.53
C LYS A 73 -18.17 -15.98 7.15
N GLY A 74 -17.39 -16.95 6.69
CA GLY A 74 -17.53 -17.61 5.37
C GLY A 74 -16.87 -16.88 4.20
N TYR A 75 -16.20 -15.75 4.45
CA TYR A 75 -15.42 -14.98 3.47
C TYR A 75 -13.98 -14.75 3.94
N GLU A 76 -13.47 -15.65 4.77
CA GLU A 76 -12.09 -15.65 5.23
C GLU A 76 -11.16 -15.88 4.03
N ILE A 77 -10.09 -15.09 3.94
CA ILE A 77 -9.02 -15.28 2.97
C ILE A 77 -7.77 -15.77 3.69
N ASN A 78 -6.93 -16.53 3.00
CA ASN A 78 -5.61 -16.87 3.51
C ASN A 78 -4.84 -15.59 3.77
N ARG A 79 -4.31 -15.45 4.99
CA ARG A 79 -3.40 -14.35 5.32
C ARG A 79 -2.08 -14.64 4.59
N VAL A 80 -1.72 -13.75 3.66
CA VAL A 80 -0.37 -13.66 3.09
C VAL A 80 0.57 -12.94 4.05
#